data_AF-A0AA90QYJ0-F1
#
_entry.id   AF-A0AA90QYJ0-F1
#
_cell.length_a   1.000
_cell.length_b   1.000
_cell.length_c   1.000
_cell.angle_alpha   90.00
_cell.angle_beta   90.00
_cell.angle_gamma   90.00
#
_symmetry.space_group_name_H-M   'P 1'
#
loop_
_entity.id
_entity.type
_entity.pdbx_description
1 polymer ?
#
loop_
_entity_poly.entity_id
_entity_poly.type
_entity_poly.pdbx_seq_one_letter_code
_entity_poly.pdbx_strand_id
1 'polypeptide(L)'
;MSLIVEDGTGLAGAESYASVAAADARCASLGVASWAALAEAAKEIALRKAAIFMATYRTRWAGRRMYQHQALDWPRYGVKVDEFYVLSTIVPLDVVNACIDLAARAGSGEDLMPDLDTGSNVIKKDKVGPLETEFFQNTTDVRERFTAVDTLLTPYIGTVGGSNSIRLVRG
;
A
#
# COMPACT_ATOMS: atom_id res chain seq x y z
N MET A 1 12.06 11.47 -17.89
CA MET A 1 10.94 12.43 -17.76
C MET A 1 10.65 12.51 -16.28
N SER A 2 10.58 13.72 -15.72
CA SER A 2 10.32 13.90 -14.30
C SER A 2 8.99 13.27 -13.89
N LEU A 3 8.99 12.58 -12.75
CA LEU A 3 7.80 12.03 -12.13
C LEU A 3 6.72 13.11 -11.89
N ILE A 4 5.49 12.88 -12.36
CA ILE A 4 4.35 13.75 -12.05
C ILE A 4 3.74 13.31 -10.71
N VAL A 5 3.77 14.20 -9.72
CA VAL A 5 3.33 13.91 -8.35
C VAL A 5 1.94 14.46 -8.12
N GLU A 6 1.06 13.67 -7.50
CA GLU A 6 -0.24 14.14 -7.04
C GLU A 6 -0.10 15.11 -5.85
N ASP A 7 -0.66 16.31 -5.99
CA ASP A 7 -0.57 17.40 -5.02
C ASP A 7 -1.88 17.66 -4.27
N GLY A 8 -2.91 16.85 -4.51
CA GLY A 8 -4.25 17.00 -3.92
C GLY A 8 -5.22 17.72 -4.84
N THR A 9 -4.81 18.11 -6.05
CA THR A 9 -5.70 18.69 -7.07
C THR A 9 -6.41 17.65 -7.95
N GLY A 10 -6.01 16.38 -7.88
CA GLY A 10 -6.57 15.28 -8.66
C GLY A 10 -6.13 15.31 -10.11
N LEU A 11 -4.82 15.35 -10.33
CA LEU A 11 -4.21 15.46 -11.65
C LEU A 11 -4.53 14.23 -12.52
N ALA A 12 -4.88 14.48 -13.79
CA ALA A 12 -5.15 13.41 -14.77
C ALA A 12 -3.89 12.63 -15.20
N GLY A 13 -2.70 13.18 -14.93
CA GLY A 13 -1.42 12.59 -15.29
C GLY A 13 -0.54 12.23 -14.08
N ALA A 14 -1.07 12.21 -12.85
CA ALA A 14 -0.28 11.83 -11.69
C ALA A 14 0.22 10.38 -11.78
N GLU A 15 1.51 10.20 -11.54
CA GLU A 15 2.22 8.91 -11.60
C GLU A 15 2.60 8.38 -10.21
N SER A 16 2.65 9.24 -9.19
CA SER A 16 2.95 8.86 -7.80
C SER A 16 2.31 9.81 -6.78
N TYR A 17 2.18 9.35 -5.54
CA TYR A 17 1.78 10.16 -4.39
C TYR A 17 2.95 10.89 -3.73
N ALA A 18 4.19 10.52 -4.04
CA ALA A 18 5.38 11.10 -3.42
C ALA A 18 6.39 11.56 -4.49
N SER A 19 7.10 12.65 -4.21
CA SER A 19 8.24 13.08 -5.00
C SER A 19 9.51 12.32 -4.59
N VAL A 20 10.52 12.30 -5.47
CA VAL A 20 11.84 11.74 -5.13
C VAL A 20 12.43 12.44 -3.91
N ALA A 21 12.28 13.76 -3.79
CA ALA A 21 12.77 14.52 -2.65
C ALA A 21 12.07 14.13 -1.33
N ALA A 22 10.75 13.90 -1.35
CA ALA A 22 10.02 13.44 -0.18
C ALA A 22 10.44 12.02 0.22
N ALA A 23 10.63 11.14 -0.76
CA ALA A 23 11.13 9.79 -0.54
C ALA A 23 12.55 9.80 0.04
N ASP A 24 13.45 10.64 -0.48
CA ASP A 24 14.82 10.79 0.03
C ASP A 24 14.83 11.26 1.50
N ALA A 25 14.03 12.26 1.84
CA ALA A 25 13.92 12.75 3.22
C ALA A 25 13.43 11.66 4.18
N ARG A 26 12.37 10.92 3.80
CA ARG A 26 11.83 9.84 4.63
C ARG A 26 12.80 8.67 4.75
N CYS A 27 13.33 8.17 3.64
CA CYS A 27 14.27 7.05 3.64
C CYS A 27 15.56 7.38 4.42
N ALA A 28 16.04 8.62 4.36
CA ALA A 28 17.14 9.08 5.20
C ALA A 28 16.78 9.05 6.69
N SER A 29 15.57 9.52 7.06
CA SER A 29 15.10 9.49 8.46
C SER A 29 14.94 8.07 9.02
N LEU A 30 14.66 7.09 8.16
CA LEU A 30 14.48 5.68 8.50
C LEU A 30 15.78 4.86 8.34
N GLY A 31 16.88 5.46 7.89
CA GLY A 31 18.15 4.77 7.70
C GLY A 31 18.17 3.75 6.55
N VAL A 32 17.31 3.92 5.54
CA VAL A 32 17.18 3.00 4.39
C VAL A 32 18.29 3.28 3.38
N ALA A 33 19.48 2.75 3.64
CA ALA A 33 20.68 2.97 2.81
C ALA A 33 20.53 2.44 1.37
N SER A 34 19.73 1.39 1.16
CA SER A 34 19.45 0.84 -0.17
C SER A 34 18.77 1.87 -1.08
N TRP A 35 17.88 2.70 -0.53
CA TRP A 35 17.22 3.77 -1.29
C TRP A 35 18.20 4.87 -1.72
N ALA A 36 19.09 5.27 -0.81
CA ALA A 36 20.09 6.31 -1.09
C ALA A 36 21.05 5.92 -2.21
N ALA A 37 21.32 4.62 -2.38
CA ALA A 37 22.18 4.09 -3.43
C ALA A 37 21.53 4.04 -4.83
N LEU A 38 20.20 4.22 -4.93
CA LEU A 38 19.50 4.18 -6.21
C LEU A 38 19.74 5.45 -7.02
N ALA A 39 19.92 5.29 -8.33
CA ALA A 39 19.88 6.39 -9.27
C ALA A 39 18.48 7.04 -9.29
N GLU A 40 18.41 8.34 -9.59
CA GLU A 40 17.14 9.09 -9.62
C GLU A 40 16.09 8.42 -10.51
N ALA A 41 16.46 7.98 -11.71
CA ALA A 41 15.56 7.26 -12.62
C ALA A 41 15.01 5.96 -12.00
N ALA A 42 15.80 5.24 -11.21
CA ALA A 42 15.35 4.03 -10.53
C ALA A 42 14.39 4.36 -9.37
N LYS A 43 14.63 5.46 -8.64
CA LYS A 43 13.70 5.97 -7.61
C LYS A 43 12.35 6.34 -8.22
N GLU A 44 12.35 7.05 -9.35
CA GLU A 44 11.12 7.39 -10.07
C GLU A 44 10.36 6.14 -10.53
N ILE A 45 11.06 5.12 -11.06
CA ILE A 45 10.44 3.84 -11.44
C ILE A 45 9.84 3.13 -10.22
N ALA A 46 10.56 3.11 -9.10
CA ALA A 46 10.09 2.49 -7.86
C ALA A 46 8.83 3.18 -7.31
N LEU A 47 8.77 4.51 -7.38
CA LEU A 47 7.60 5.30 -7.00
C LEU A 47 6.38 5.04 -7.89
N ARG A 48 6.58 4.83 -9.20
CA ARG A 48 5.51 4.40 -10.13
C ARG A 48 5.00 3.01 -9.79
N LYS A 49 5.90 2.06 -9.53
CA LYS A 49 5.53 0.68 -9.11
C LYS A 49 4.71 0.70 -7.82
N ALA A 50 5.13 1.51 -6.83
CA ALA A 50 4.38 1.68 -5.59
C ALA A 50 2.98 2.24 -5.83
N ALA A 51 2.83 3.26 -6.67
CA ALA A 51 1.53 3.84 -7.01
C ALA A 51 0.59 2.82 -7.70
N ILE A 52 1.13 2.00 -8.60
CA ILE A 52 0.40 0.90 -9.25
C ILE A 52 -0.07 -0.12 -8.22
N PHE A 53 0.82 -0.55 -7.31
CA PHE A 53 0.45 -1.46 -6.23
C PHE A 53 -0.66 -0.88 -5.34
N MET A 54 -0.59 0.42 -5.02
CA MET A 54 -1.62 1.08 -4.20
C MET A 54 -3.00 1.09 -4.87
N ALA A 55 -3.09 0.94 -6.20
CA ALA A 55 -4.38 0.79 -6.88
C ALA A 55 -5.14 -0.49 -6.47
N THR A 56 -4.47 -1.48 -5.86
CA THR A 56 -5.14 -2.67 -5.28
C THR A 56 -6.04 -2.32 -4.08
N TYR A 57 -5.84 -1.16 -3.47
CA TYR A 57 -6.68 -0.65 -2.38
C TYR A 57 -7.91 0.12 -2.90
N ARG A 58 -8.05 0.31 -4.21
CA ARG A 58 -9.08 1.17 -4.84
C ARG A 58 -10.50 0.92 -4.32
N THR A 59 -10.87 -0.35 -4.16
CA THR A 59 -12.20 -0.79 -3.73
C THR A 59 -12.42 -0.72 -2.21
N ARG A 60 -11.34 -0.56 -1.44
CA ARG A 60 -11.34 -0.57 0.03
C ARG A 60 -11.24 0.82 0.65
N TRP A 61 -10.76 1.80 -0.10
CA TRP A 61 -10.67 3.18 0.37
C TRP A 61 -12.02 3.73 0.82
N ALA A 62 -12.00 4.41 1.96
CA ALA A 62 -13.13 5.20 2.43
C ALA A 62 -13.46 6.35 1.46
N GLY A 63 -14.70 6.82 1.54
CA GLY A 63 -15.19 7.94 0.73
C GLY A 63 -15.20 7.63 -0.78
N ARG A 64 -15.12 8.68 -1.58
CA ARG A 64 -15.07 8.59 -3.06
C ARG A 64 -13.94 9.44 -3.62
N ARG A 65 -13.44 9.08 -4.80
CA ARG A 65 -12.50 9.94 -5.56
C ARG A 65 -13.12 11.30 -5.79
N MET A 66 -12.30 12.35 -5.75
CA MET A 66 -12.76 13.72 -5.92
C MET A 66 -13.23 13.95 -7.36
N TYR A 67 -12.47 13.48 -8.33
CA TYR A 67 -12.76 13.63 -9.75
C TYR A 67 -12.75 12.29 -10.48
N GLN A 68 -13.52 12.21 -11.57
CA GLN A 68 -13.47 11.06 -12.46
C GLN A 68 -12.14 10.99 -13.23
N HIS A 69 -11.60 12.15 -13.60
CA HIS A 69 -10.43 12.29 -14.48
C HIS A 69 -9.09 12.16 -13.75
N GLN A 70 -9.04 12.26 -12.42
CA GLN A 70 -7.78 12.11 -11.69
C GLN A 70 -7.16 10.73 -12.03
N ALA A 71 -5.84 10.61 -12.04
CA ALA A 71 -5.18 9.34 -12.36
C ALA A 71 -5.23 8.37 -11.17
N LEU A 72 -4.84 8.86 -9.99
CA LEU A 72 -4.66 8.07 -8.78
C LEU A 72 -5.93 8.00 -7.91
N ASP A 73 -5.90 7.22 -6.83
CA ASP A 73 -7.06 7.01 -5.96
C ASP A 73 -7.33 8.18 -5.00
N TRP A 74 -6.28 8.91 -4.66
CA TRP A 74 -6.32 10.17 -3.91
C TRP A 74 -6.13 11.35 -4.87
N PRO A 75 -6.70 12.53 -4.59
CA PRO A 75 -7.48 12.92 -3.41
C PRO A 75 -8.89 12.32 -3.38
N ARG A 76 -9.52 12.35 -2.19
CA ARG A 76 -10.85 11.77 -1.93
C ARG A 76 -11.74 12.70 -1.11
N TYR A 77 -13.05 12.57 -1.28
CA TYR A 77 -14.08 13.26 -0.54
C TYR A 77 -14.80 12.33 0.44
N GLY A 78 -15.12 12.86 1.63
CA GLY A 78 -15.93 12.15 2.63
C GLY A 78 -15.16 11.10 3.42
N VAL A 79 -13.83 11.18 3.45
CA VAL A 79 -12.99 10.33 4.29
C VAL A 79 -12.90 10.92 5.69
N LYS A 80 -13.14 10.10 6.70
CA LYS A 80 -13.09 10.48 8.12
C LYS A 80 -12.06 9.59 8.83
N VAL A 81 -11.08 10.21 9.47
CA VAL A 81 -10.01 9.56 10.23
C VAL A 81 -9.97 10.19 11.62
N ASP A 82 -9.98 9.36 12.67
CA ASP A 82 -9.98 9.82 14.07
C ASP A 82 -11.02 10.91 14.39
N GLU A 83 -12.24 10.74 13.86
CA GLU A 83 -13.34 11.70 13.96
C GLU A 83 -13.17 13.01 13.17
N PHE A 84 -12.06 13.23 12.48
CA PHE A 84 -11.80 14.40 11.64
C PHE A 84 -11.96 14.08 10.15
N TYR A 85 -12.52 15.02 9.40
CA TYR A 85 -12.57 14.91 7.94
C TYR A 85 -11.20 15.22 7.34
N VAL A 86 -10.74 14.31 6.49
CA VAL A 86 -9.58 14.56 5.63
C VAL A 86 -10.01 15.57 4.55
N LEU A 87 -9.19 16.60 4.34
CA LEU A 87 -9.45 17.59 3.29
C LEU A 87 -9.43 16.93 1.91
N SER A 88 -10.42 17.24 1.07
CA SER A 88 -10.49 16.69 -0.29
C SER A 88 -9.53 17.35 -1.27
N THR A 89 -8.64 18.21 -0.78
CA THR A 89 -7.62 18.94 -1.53
C THR A 89 -6.21 18.53 -1.14
N ILE A 90 -6.04 17.42 -0.42
CA ILE A 90 -4.74 16.90 0.00
C ILE A 90 -4.63 15.40 -0.30
N VAL A 91 -3.40 14.93 -0.44
CA VAL A 91 -3.05 13.52 -0.25
C VAL A 91 -2.61 13.36 1.21
N PRO A 92 -3.23 12.47 2.01
CA PRO A 92 -2.84 12.28 3.40
C PRO A 92 -1.39 11.85 3.52
N LEU A 93 -0.71 12.34 4.57
CA LEU A 93 0.70 12.02 4.79
C LEU A 93 0.94 10.51 4.93
N ASP A 94 0.00 9.77 5.52
CA ASP A 94 0.11 8.31 5.63
C ASP A 94 0.05 7.60 4.28
N VAL A 95 -0.72 8.13 3.32
CA VAL A 95 -0.77 7.62 1.93
C VAL A 95 0.54 7.91 1.21
N VAL A 96 1.12 9.10 1.41
CA VAL A 96 2.45 9.46 0.88
C VAL A 96 3.53 8.54 1.48
N ASN A 97 3.51 8.36 2.80
CA ASN A 97 4.44 7.49 3.52
C ASN A 97 4.33 6.03 3.08
N ALA A 98 3.11 5.51 2.95
CA ALA A 98 2.86 4.18 2.40
C ALA A 98 3.43 4.01 0.99
N CYS A 99 3.27 5.02 0.13
CA CYS A 99 3.84 5.03 -1.21
C CYS A 99 5.37 4.96 -1.17
N ILE A 100 6.01 5.74 -0.29
CA ILE A 100 7.47 5.73 -0.13
C ILE A 100 7.96 4.38 0.41
N ASP A 101 7.28 3.80 1.41
CA ASP A 101 7.69 2.53 2.02
C ASP A 101 7.60 1.37 1.00
N LEU A 102 6.57 1.38 0.15
CA LEU A 102 6.46 0.45 -0.98
C LEU A 102 7.52 0.71 -2.05
N ALA A 103 7.83 1.99 -2.34
CA ALA A 103 8.85 2.34 -3.32
C ALA A 103 10.25 1.91 -2.84
N ALA A 104 10.56 2.07 -1.56
CA ALA A 104 11.81 1.60 -0.98
C ALA A 104 12.02 0.09 -1.20
N ARG A 105 10.95 -0.69 -1.01
CA ARG A 105 10.94 -2.14 -1.23
C ARG A 105 11.08 -2.52 -2.71
N ALA A 106 10.31 -1.87 -3.58
CA ALA A 106 10.44 -2.05 -5.03
C ALA A 106 11.84 -1.67 -5.53
N GLY A 107 12.45 -0.64 -4.93
CA GLY A 107 13.82 -0.20 -5.20
C GLY A 107 14.89 -1.20 -4.75
N SER A 108 14.63 -1.97 -3.68
CA SER A 108 15.49 -3.09 -3.26
C SER A 108 15.33 -4.37 -4.10
N GLY A 109 14.45 -4.36 -5.11
CA GLY A 109 14.22 -5.50 -5.99
C GLY A 109 13.09 -6.43 -5.55
N GLU A 110 12.28 -6.03 -4.56
CA GLU A 110 11.09 -6.77 -4.16
C GLU A 110 10.00 -6.60 -5.23
N ASP A 111 9.39 -7.71 -5.65
CA ASP A 111 8.22 -7.65 -6.52
C ASP A 111 6.98 -7.36 -5.67
N LEU A 112 6.37 -6.19 -5.87
CA LEU A 112 5.17 -5.80 -5.14
C LEU A 112 3.93 -6.58 -5.60
N MET A 113 3.93 -7.12 -6.83
CA MET A 113 2.80 -7.87 -7.39
C MET A 113 3.31 -9.13 -8.10
N PRO A 114 3.84 -10.12 -7.36
CA PRO A 114 4.28 -11.36 -7.97
C PRO A 114 3.09 -12.09 -8.58
N ASP A 115 3.27 -12.62 -9.79
CA ASP A 115 2.31 -13.53 -10.38
C ASP A 115 2.13 -14.74 -9.46
N LEU A 116 0.88 -15.07 -9.13
CA LEU A 116 0.56 -16.26 -8.36
C LEU A 116 0.83 -17.47 -9.25
N ASP A 117 1.84 -18.27 -8.92
CA ASP A 117 1.94 -19.65 -9.41
C ASP A 117 0.73 -20.42 -8.85
N THR A 118 -0.35 -20.49 -9.62
CA THR A 118 -1.48 -21.38 -9.34
C THR A 118 -1.02 -22.82 -9.48
N GLY A 119 -0.43 -23.35 -8.41
CA GLY A 119 -0.33 -24.78 -8.15
C GLY A 119 1.05 -25.41 -8.36
N SER A 120 1.99 -25.12 -7.47
CA SER A 120 2.94 -26.14 -7.03
C SER A 120 2.85 -26.29 -5.51
N ASN A 121 2.03 -27.24 -5.06
CA ASN A 121 2.10 -27.78 -3.71
C ASN A 121 3.48 -28.44 -3.54
N VAL A 122 4.49 -27.66 -3.13
CA VAL A 122 5.81 -28.20 -2.79
C VAL A 122 5.68 -28.90 -1.43
N ILE A 123 5.41 -30.20 -1.48
CA ILE A 123 5.50 -31.10 -0.34
C ILE A 123 6.97 -31.14 0.10
N LYS A 124 7.33 -30.45 1.18
CA LYS A 124 8.58 -30.72 1.89
C LYS A 124 8.38 -31.95 2.76
N LYS A 125 8.89 -33.09 2.30
CA LYS A 125 8.91 -34.35 3.05
C LYS A 125 10.23 -34.46 3.81
N ASP A 126 10.22 -34.11 5.10
CA ASP A 126 11.33 -34.51 5.99
C ASP A 126 11.08 -35.95 6.47
N LYS A 127 12.03 -36.83 6.16
CA LYS A 127 11.94 -38.26 6.48
C LYS A 127 12.66 -38.51 7.81
N VAL A 128 11.90 -38.56 8.90
CA VAL A 128 12.33 -39.17 10.17
C VAL A 128 11.42 -40.37 10.43
N GLY A 129 11.96 -41.46 10.99
CA GLY A 129 11.29 -42.75 11.17
C GLY A 129 10.02 -42.73 12.05
N PRO A 130 9.53 -43.91 12.49
CA PRO A 130 8.16 -44.41 12.30
C PRO A 130 7.10 -43.72 13.16
N LEU A 131 6.89 -42.41 12.98
CA LEU A 131 5.70 -41.69 13.42
C LEU A 131 5.40 -40.60 12.38
N GLU A 132 4.42 -40.88 11.53
CA GLU A 132 3.86 -39.93 10.57
C GLU A 132 3.12 -38.84 11.37
N THR A 133 3.65 -37.61 11.33
CA THR A 133 2.92 -36.44 11.83
C THR A 133 2.75 -35.49 10.66
N GLU A 134 1.58 -35.55 10.03
CA GLU A 134 1.21 -34.62 8.96
C GLU A 134 0.89 -33.25 9.57
N PHE A 135 1.79 -32.28 9.39
CA PHE A 135 1.46 -30.89 9.63
C PHE A 135 0.93 -30.28 8.33
N PHE A 136 -0.35 -29.89 8.32
CA PHE A 136 -0.86 -28.96 7.33
C PHE A 136 -0.21 -27.61 7.56
N GLN A 137 0.88 -27.32 6.86
CA GLN A 137 1.37 -25.96 6.74
C GLN A 137 0.64 -25.33 5.55
N ASN A 138 -0.45 -24.63 5.84
CA ASN A 138 -1.14 -23.82 4.85
C ASN A 138 -0.20 -22.70 4.40
N THR A 139 0.53 -22.88 3.30
CA THR A 139 1.39 -21.85 2.69
C THR A 139 0.59 -20.87 1.82
N THR A 140 -0.74 -20.97 1.83
CA THR A 140 -1.63 -20.17 0.96
C THR A 140 -1.81 -18.71 1.41
N ASP A 141 -1.21 -18.26 2.52
CA ASP A 141 -1.50 -16.93 3.08
C ASP A 141 -0.28 -16.11 3.48
N VAL A 142 0.88 -16.38 2.88
CA VAL A 142 1.96 -15.39 2.85
C VAL A 142 1.93 -14.71 1.47
N ARG A 143 0.81 -14.05 1.15
CA ARG A 143 0.99 -12.70 0.60
C ARG A 143 1.87 -12.04 1.64
N GLU A 144 3.07 -11.60 1.32
CA GLU A 144 3.78 -10.64 2.15
C GLU A 144 2.92 -9.37 2.15
N ARG A 145 1.82 -9.39 2.90
CA ARG A 145 1.00 -8.24 3.20
C ARG A 145 1.98 -7.33 3.88
N PHE A 146 2.31 -6.24 3.22
CA PHE A 146 3.16 -5.20 3.73
C PHE A 146 2.50 -4.67 5.01
N THR A 147 2.70 -5.33 6.16
CA THR A 147 1.90 -5.10 7.37
C THR A 147 2.07 -3.67 7.89
N ALA A 148 3.28 -3.11 7.75
CA ALA A 148 3.56 -1.71 8.02
C ALA A 148 2.77 -0.76 7.11
N VAL A 149 2.61 -1.09 5.83
CA VAL A 149 1.83 -0.30 4.88
C VAL A 149 0.33 -0.45 5.17
N ASP A 150 -0.14 -1.68 5.41
CA ASP A 150 -1.54 -1.94 5.77
C ASP A 150 -1.94 -1.22 7.07
N THR A 151 -1.05 -1.19 8.08
CA THR A 151 -1.31 -0.46 9.34
C THR A 151 -1.38 1.04 9.13
N LEU A 152 -0.50 1.63 8.29
CA LEU A 152 -0.58 3.05 7.91
C LEU A 152 -1.88 3.38 7.17
N LEU A 153 -2.35 2.48 6.31
CA LEU A 153 -3.54 2.69 5.49
C LEU A 153 -4.85 2.31 6.19
N THR A 154 -4.80 1.58 7.30
CA THR A 154 -5.98 1.08 8.03
C THR A 154 -7.00 2.18 8.34
N PRO A 155 -6.62 3.38 8.81
CA PRO A 155 -7.60 4.45 9.09
C PRO A 155 -8.33 4.96 7.85
N TYR A 156 -7.75 4.77 6.66
CA TYR A 156 -8.28 5.21 5.37
C TYR A 156 -9.07 4.10 4.66
N ILE A 157 -9.10 2.90 5.23
CA ILE A 157 -9.81 1.73 4.70
C ILE A 157 -11.10 1.55 5.49
N GLY A 158 -12.24 1.48 4.79
CA GLY A 158 -13.52 1.19 5.44
C GLY A 158 -14.71 1.95 4.87
N THR A 159 -15.89 1.43 5.18
CA THR A 159 -17.17 1.95 4.70
C THR A 159 -17.63 3.14 5.55
N VAL A 160 -17.06 4.32 5.33
CA VAL A 160 -17.68 5.55 5.84
C VAL A 160 -18.83 5.93 4.91
N GLY A 161 -19.94 5.24 5.17
CA GLY A 161 -21.28 5.43 4.61
C GLY A 161 -22.37 4.62 5.35
N GLY A 162 -22.04 3.91 6.44
CA GLY A 162 -23.03 3.19 7.25
C GLY A 162 -22.39 2.48 8.43
N SER A 163 -22.45 3.09 9.62
CA SER A 163 -22.21 2.39 10.89
C SER A 163 -23.33 1.38 11.11
N ASN A 164 -23.07 0.10 10.86
CA ASN A 164 -23.92 -1.01 11.30
C ASN A 164 -23.37 -1.70 12.56
N SER A 165 -22.78 -0.96 13.49
CA SER A 165 -22.51 -1.45 14.84
C SER A 165 -23.74 -1.20 15.73
N ILE A 166 -24.70 -2.13 15.70
CA ILE A 166 -25.81 -2.13 16.67
C ILE A 166 -25.24 -2.55 18.03
N ARG A 167 -25.27 -1.62 18.99
CA ARG A 167 -25.02 -1.92 20.40
C ARG A 167 -26.19 -2.76 20.94
N LEU A 168 -26.01 -4.07 21.06
CA LEU A 168 -26.95 -4.92 21.79
C LEU A 168 -26.81 -4.62 23.29
N VAL A 169 -27.79 -3.93 23.86
CA VAL A 169 -27.98 -3.84 25.30
C VAL A 169 -28.80 -5.05 25.71
N ARG A 170 -28.26 -5.87 26.63
CA ARG A 170 -29.04 -6.96 27.24
C ARG A 170 -30.11 -6.31 28.14
N GLY A 171 -31.38 -6.53 27.81
CA GLY A 171 -32.50 -6.37 28.72
C GLY A 171 -32.62 -7.56 29.66
#